data_AF-A0A5J5WU23-F1
#
_entry.id   AF-A0A5J5WU23-F1
#
_cell.length_a   1.000
_cell.length_b   1.000
_cell.length_c   1.000
_cell.angle_alpha   90.00
_cell.angle_beta   90.00
_cell.angle_gamma   90.00
#
_symmetry.space_group_name_H-M   'P 1'
#
loop_
_entity.id
_entity.type
_entity.pdbx_description
1 polymer ?
#
loop_
_entity_poly.entity_id
_entity_poly.type
_entity_poly.pdbx_seq_one_letter_code
_entity_poly.pdbx_strand_id
1 'polypeptide(L)'
;MRLHGCRRVTFICGRAGVYALGAVIAKQSGDTSLEQRYLAKFNEIRFPSDLPHELLYGRAGFLWACSFLNKHIGKDTISTAHIRAVVDEIIESGKRLAGKGRCPLMYEWHGKKYWGAAHGLAGIMHVLMDTELKPDEVEYVKGTLRYMIKNRFPSGNYPSSEGSESDRLVHWCHGAPGITLTLAKAAEVFGDKEFLQAALDAGEIVWKRGLLKRVGICHGISGNAYVFLSLYRLTGNVEYLYRAKAFASFLSDRAEKLISQGKMHGGDSPYSLFEGIGGMAHLFLDMVKASEARFPAYEI
;
A
#
# COMPACT_ATOMS: atom_id res chain seq x y z
N MET A 1 30.23 17.27 -14.06
CA MET A 1 28.87 16.97 -14.57
C MET A 1 28.03 16.49 -13.38
N ARG A 2 27.28 17.38 -12.71
CA ARG A 2 26.44 16.99 -11.55
C ARG A 2 25.25 16.19 -12.06
N LEU A 3 25.26 14.87 -11.85
CA LEU A 3 24.05 14.05 -11.93
C LEU A 3 22.98 14.76 -11.10
N HIS A 4 21.97 15.35 -11.75
CA HIS A 4 20.75 15.77 -11.09
C HIS A 4 20.07 14.48 -10.62
N GLY A 5 20.48 14.01 -9.43
CA GLY A 5 20.02 12.76 -8.86
C GLY A 5 18.50 12.75 -8.78
N CYS A 6 17.88 11.63 -9.15
CA CYS A 6 16.44 11.45 -9.04
C CYS A 6 15.95 11.86 -7.64
N ARG A 7 15.09 12.89 -7.59
CA ARG A 7 14.56 13.46 -6.33
C ARG A 7 13.60 12.52 -5.60
N ARG A 8 13.17 11.41 -6.23
CA ARG A 8 12.20 10.49 -5.65
C ARG A 8 12.87 9.56 -4.65
N VAL A 9 12.27 9.45 -3.46
CA VAL A 9 12.88 8.80 -2.28
C VAL A 9 12.17 7.54 -1.84
N THR A 10 11.10 7.10 -2.51
CA THR A 10 10.24 6.01 -2.04
C THR A 10 10.59 4.65 -2.64
N PHE A 11 10.00 3.59 -2.10
CA PHE A 11 10.15 2.25 -2.66
C PHE A 11 9.55 2.14 -4.08
N ILE A 12 8.30 2.55 -4.26
CA ILE A 12 7.56 2.30 -5.51
C ILE A 12 8.07 3.19 -6.65
N CYS A 13 8.37 4.46 -6.38
CA CYS A 13 8.66 5.45 -7.42
C CYS A 13 10.09 6.02 -7.37
N GLY A 14 10.93 5.58 -6.43
CA GLY A 14 12.18 6.27 -6.09
C GLY A 14 13.40 5.37 -5.90
N ARG A 15 14.50 6.02 -5.50
CA ARG A 15 15.80 5.35 -5.32
C ARG A 15 15.82 4.38 -4.15
N ALA A 16 14.98 4.59 -3.13
CA ALA A 16 14.88 3.66 -2.01
C ALA A 16 14.48 2.26 -2.49
N GLY A 17 13.58 2.13 -3.47
CA GLY A 17 13.20 0.83 -4.03
C GLY A 17 14.36 0.13 -4.72
N VAL A 18 15.08 0.87 -5.56
CA VAL A 18 16.28 0.35 -6.27
C VAL A 18 17.31 -0.17 -5.28
N TYR A 19 17.62 0.61 -4.24
CA TYR A 19 18.65 0.25 -3.28
C TYR A 19 18.19 -0.84 -2.31
N ALA A 20 16.94 -0.77 -1.84
CA ALA A 20 16.41 -1.77 -0.92
C ALA A 20 16.31 -3.14 -1.57
N LEU A 21 15.76 -3.22 -2.79
CA LEU A 21 15.68 -4.47 -3.53
C LEU A 21 17.07 -5.00 -3.91
N GLY A 22 17.97 -4.10 -4.34
CA GLY A 22 19.36 -4.45 -4.64
C GLY A 22 20.09 -5.07 -3.45
N ALA A 23 19.93 -4.49 -2.26
CA ALA A 23 20.54 -5.02 -1.03
C ALA A 23 19.98 -6.41 -0.67
N VAL A 24 18.66 -6.62 -0.76
CA VAL A 24 18.04 -7.92 -0.47
C VAL A 24 18.49 -9.00 -1.46
N ILE A 25 18.55 -8.69 -2.76
CA ILE A 25 19.03 -9.63 -3.79
C ILE A 25 20.51 -9.97 -3.57
N ALA A 26 21.35 -8.97 -3.26
CA ALA A 26 22.76 -9.17 -2.98
C ALA A 26 22.97 -10.10 -1.77
N LYS A 27 22.23 -9.86 -0.68
CA LYS A 27 22.22 -10.74 0.50
C LYS A 27 21.82 -12.17 0.15
N GLN A 28 20.73 -12.35 -0.59
CA GLN A 28 20.27 -13.69 -1.01
C GLN A 28 21.28 -14.42 -1.90
N SER A 29 22.10 -13.66 -2.64
CA SER A 29 23.18 -14.19 -3.48
C SER A 29 24.50 -14.41 -2.73
N GLY A 30 24.58 -14.03 -1.44
CA GLY A 30 25.81 -14.10 -0.64
C GLY A 30 26.86 -13.03 -0.97
N ASP A 31 26.52 -11.99 -1.72
CA ASP A 31 27.43 -10.90 -2.09
C ASP A 31 27.39 -9.76 -1.06
N THR A 32 28.14 -9.94 0.02
CA THR A 32 28.22 -8.97 1.12
C THR A 32 28.76 -7.60 0.67
N SER A 33 29.66 -7.56 -0.32
CA SER A 33 30.22 -6.28 -0.81
C SER A 33 29.15 -5.46 -1.52
N LEU A 34 28.36 -6.11 -2.38
CA LEU A 34 27.28 -5.47 -3.09
C LEU A 34 26.12 -5.09 -2.16
N GLU A 35 25.81 -5.92 -1.17
CA GLU A 35 24.83 -5.60 -0.12
C GLU A 35 25.21 -4.30 0.60
N GLN A 36 26.43 -4.21 1.13
CA GLN A 36 26.93 -3.02 1.82
C GLN A 36 26.94 -1.78 0.92
N ARG A 37 27.25 -1.96 -0.36
CA ARG A 37 27.20 -0.87 -1.34
C ARG A 37 25.78 -0.32 -1.53
N TYR A 38 24.77 -1.18 -1.60
CA TYR A 38 23.38 -0.74 -1.71
C TYR A 38 22.88 -0.10 -0.42
N LEU A 39 23.23 -0.65 0.75
CA LEU A 39 22.89 -0.07 2.05
C LEU A 39 23.53 1.31 2.25
N ALA A 40 24.79 1.49 1.86
CA ALA A 40 25.45 2.80 1.88
C ALA A 40 24.69 3.83 1.03
N LYS A 41 24.31 3.46 -0.21
CA LYS A 41 23.50 4.32 -1.09
C LYS A 41 22.11 4.61 -0.54
N PHE A 42 21.49 3.66 0.17
CA PHE A 42 20.22 3.87 0.85
C PHE A 42 20.34 4.91 1.95
N ASN A 43 21.39 4.84 2.78
CA ASN A 43 21.66 5.78 3.87
C ASN A 43 22.04 7.20 3.38
N GLU A 44 22.47 7.33 2.13
CA GLU A 44 22.72 8.62 1.46
C GLU A 44 21.44 9.33 0.98
N ILE A 45 20.27 8.68 1.04
CA ILE A 45 19.01 9.32 0.63
C ILE A 45 18.74 10.51 1.57
N ARG A 46 18.54 11.68 0.97
CA ARG A 46 18.16 12.92 1.65
C ARG A 46 16.77 13.34 1.22
N PHE A 47 15.98 13.80 2.18
CA PHE A 47 14.64 14.31 1.91
C PHE A 47 14.71 15.75 1.43
N PRO A 48 13.99 16.11 0.36
CA PRO A 48 13.71 17.51 0.06
C PRO A 48 12.82 18.10 1.17
N SER A 49 12.89 19.42 1.36
CA SER A 49 12.18 20.12 2.44
C SER A 49 10.65 20.03 2.31
N ASP A 50 10.15 19.88 1.09
CA ASP A 50 8.73 19.81 0.70
C ASP A 50 8.24 18.37 0.46
N LEU A 51 8.97 17.36 0.97
CA LEU A 51 8.60 15.96 0.79
C LEU A 51 7.20 15.68 1.39
N PRO A 52 6.24 15.13 0.62
CA PRO A 52 4.92 14.80 1.13
C PRO A 52 4.98 13.60 2.09
N HIS A 53 3.83 13.20 2.64
CA HIS A 53 3.75 12.10 3.60
C HIS A 53 3.29 10.77 3.00
N GLU A 54 2.69 10.78 1.80
CA GLU A 54 2.04 9.60 1.22
C GLU A 54 2.99 8.52 0.68
N LEU A 55 2.44 7.42 0.17
CA LEU A 55 3.17 6.19 -0.09
C LEU A 55 4.00 6.25 -1.39
N LEU A 56 3.50 6.89 -2.45
CA LEU A 56 4.19 6.83 -3.74
C LEU A 56 5.38 7.79 -3.81
N TYR A 57 5.32 8.94 -3.17
CA TYR A 57 6.33 9.99 -3.27
C TYR A 57 6.81 10.55 -1.94
N GLY A 58 6.18 10.17 -0.83
CA GLY A 58 6.38 10.77 0.48
C GLY A 58 7.14 9.92 1.50
N ARG A 59 7.11 10.40 2.74
CA ARG A 59 7.79 9.81 3.88
C ARG A 59 7.31 8.39 4.19
N ALA A 60 6.01 8.10 4.05
CA ALA A 60 5.50 6.74 4.23
C ALA A 60 6.11 5.76 3.22
N GLY A 61 6.30 6.19 1.96
CA GLY A 61 6.94 5.36 0.94
C GLY A 61 8.43 5.06 1.19
N PHE A 62 9.14 5.97 1.83
CA PHE A 62 10.51 5.72 2.29
C PHE A 62 10.52 4.82 3.52
N LEU A 63 9.65 5.10 4.49
CA LEU A 63 9.52 4.32 5.72
C LEU A 63 9.16 2.85 5.44
N TRP A 64 8.29 2.60 4.45
CA TRP A 64 8.01 1.25 3.96
C TRP A 64 9.28 0.54 3.47
N ALA A 65 10.16 1.24 2.75
CA ALA A 65 11.44 0.69 2.29
C ALA A 65 12.37 0.34 3.46
N CYS A 66 12.36 1.13 4.54
CA CYS A 66 13.09 0.82 5.76
C CYS A 66 12.57 -0.46 6.42
N SER A 67 11.24 -0.59 6.55
CA SER A 67 10.60 -1.80 7.11
C SER A 67 10.91 -3.03 6.26
N PHE A 68 10.88 -2.89 4.93
CA PHE A 68 11.25 -3.95 3.99
C PHE A 68 12.70 -4.42 4.20
N LEU A 69 13.65 -3.49 4.29
CA LEU A 69 15.07 -3.81 4.58
C LEU A 69 15.21 -4.53 5.92
N ASN A 70 14.59 -4.01 6.99
CA ASN A 70 14.68 -4.62 8.31
C ASN A 70 14.05 -6.02 8.37
N LYS A 71 13.00 -6.29 7.58
CA LYS A 71 12.41 -7.62 7.49
C LYS A 71 13.31 -8.62 6.76
N HIS A 72 13.86 -8.23 5.61
CA HIS A 72 14.54 -9.17 4.72
C HIS A 72 16.06 -9.29 4.96
N ILE A 73 16.71 -8.23 5.45
CA ILE A 73 18.13 -8.24 5.80
C ILE A 73 18.34 -8.55 7.29
N GLY A 74 17.55 -7.94 8.16
CA GLY A 74 17.64 -8.21 9.59
C GLY A 74 17.22 -7.01 10.40
N LYS A 75 16.75 -7.29 11.61
CA LYS A 75 16.35 -6.24 12.55
C LYS A 75 17.50 -5.23 12.71
N ASP A 76 17.13 -3.95 12.74
CA ASP A 76 18.04 -2.80 12.88
C ASP A 76 19.04 -2.58 11.72
N THR A 77 18.84 -3.19 10.54
CA THR A 77 19.59 -2.86 9.30
C THR A 77 19.52 -1.35 9.01
N ILE A 78 18.32 -0.80 9.07
CA ILE A 78 18.06 0.63 9.21
C ILE A 78 17.77 0.90 10.68
N SER A 79 18.49 1.85 11.26
CA SER A 79 18.44 2.10 12.70
C SER A 79 17.05 2.54 13.15
N THR A 80 16.63 2.00 14.30
CA THR A 80 15.36 2.35 14.94
C THR A 80 15.25 3.87 15.20
N ALA A 81 16.36 4.54 15.53
CA ALA A 81 16.38 6.00 15.70
C ALA A 81 16.06 6.75 14.39
N HIS A 82 16.56 6.28 13.24
CA HIS A 82 16.25 6.89 11.95
C HIS A 82 14.78 6.70 11.58
N ILE A 83 14.26 5.49 11.75
CA ILE A 83 12.84 5.17 11.57
C ILE A 83 11.97 6.06 12.45
N ARG A 84 12.30 6.17 13.75
CA ARG A 84 11.56 6.97 14.73
C ARG A 84 11.47 8.44 14.35
N ALA A 85 12.58 9.03 13.88
CA ALA A 85 12.59 10.42 13.43
C ALA A 85 11.64 10.67 12.24
N VAL A 86 11.51 9.72 11.32
CA VAL A 86 10.55 9.83 10.20
C VAL A 86 9.11 9.68 10.68
N VAL A 87 8.86 8.75 11.61
CA VAL A 87 7.52 8.55 12.21
C VAL A 87 7.08 9.79 12.99
N ASP A 88 7.95 10.36 13.83
CA ASP A 88 7.65 11.58 14.60
C ASP A 88 7.23 12.73 13.67
N GLU A 89 7.95 12.95 12.57
CA GLU A 89 7.59 13.97 11.58
C GLU A 89 6.25 13.69 10.89
N ILE A 90 5.95 12.43 10.55
CA ILE A 90 4.64 12.06 9.98
C ILE A 90 3.52 12.32 10.99
N ILE A 91 3.69 11.92 12.24
CA ILE A 91 2.66 12.11 13.29
C ILE A 91 2.45 13.60 13.57
N GLU A 92 3.51 14.38 13.80
CA GLU A 92 3.40 15.79 14.17
C GLU A 92 2.87 16.65 13.02
N SER A 93 3.27 16.37 11.78
CA SER A 93 2.68 17.02 10.61
C SER A 93 1.19 16.67 10.45
N GLY A 94 0.84 15.39 10.67
CA GLY A 94 -0.54 14.91 10.62
C GLY A 94 -1.46 15.58 11.64
N LYS A 95 -0.99 15.71 12.89
CA LYS A 95 -1.68 16.45 13.97
C LYS A 95 -1.83 17.92 13.62
N ARG A 96 -0.76 18.56 13.11
CA ARG A 96 -0.76 19.99 12.75
C ARG A 96 -1.79 20.30 11.67
N LEU A 97 -1.87 19.49 10.62
CA LEU A 97 -2.83 19.70 9.53
C LEU A 97 -4.26 19.31 9.95
N ALA A 98 -4.43 18.30 10.80
CA ALA A 98 -5.73 17.95 11.37
C ALA A 98 -6.29 19.07 12.25
N GLY A 99 -5.44 19.73 13.05
CA GLY A 99 -5.84 20.77 13.99
C GLY A 99 -6.90 20.27 14.97
N LYS A 100 -7.99 21.04 15.14
CA LYS A 100 -9.18 20.62 15.93
C LYS A 100 -10.23 19.90 15.07
N GLY A 101 -9.83 19.35 13.93
CA GLY A 101 -10.71 18.65 12.99
C GLY A 101 -11.26 17.33 13.56
N ARG A 102 -12.21 16.74 12.83
CA ARG A 102 -12.84 15.46 13.21
C ARG A 102 -11.91 14.25 13.04
N CYS A 103 -10.98 14.31 12.08
CA CYS A 103 -10.01 13.26 11.82
C CYS A 103 -8.72 13.55 12.62
N PRO A 104 -8.23 12.61 13.46
CA PRO A 104 -7.08 12.87 14.33
C PRO A 104 -5.76 13.15 13.60
N LEU A 105 -5.53 12.48 12.46
CA LEU A 105 -4.39 12.75 11.57
C LEU A 105 -4.92 13.09 10.18
N MET A 106 -4.34 14.11 9.54
CA MET A 106 -4.72 14.52 8.19
C MET A 106 -3.49 14.87 7.38
N TYR A 107 -3.52 14.57 6.08
CA TYR A 107 -2.40 14.77 5.16
C TYR A 107 -2.90 15.32 3.83
N GLU A 108 -2.01 15.95 3.08
CA GLU A 108 -2.31 16.52 1.78
C GLU A 108 -1.24 16.14 0.75
N TRP A 109 -1.68 15.90 -0.48
CA TRP A 109 -0.81 15.74 -1.64
C TRP A 109 -1.46 16.48 -2.82
N HIS A 110 -0.72 17.36 -3.49
CA HIS A 110 -1.23 18.22 -4.58
C HIS A 110 -2.54 18.95 -4.22
N GLY A 111 -2.63 19.55 -3.04
CA GLY A 111 -3.81 20.32 -2.62
C GLY A 111 -5.02 19.48 -2.23
N LYS A 112 -4.89 18.15 -2.15
CA LYS A 112 -6.01 17.25 -1.82
C LYS A 112 -5.70 16.34 -0.65
N LYS A 113 -6.70 16.20 0.23
CA LYS A 113 -6.68 15.32 1.40
C LYS A 113 -7.16 13.92 1.01
N TYR A 114 -6.27 13.13 0.40
CA TYR A 114 -6.61 11.80 -0.11
C TYR A 114 -6.82 10.77 1.00
N TRP A 115 -7.66 9.77 0.73
CA TRP A 115 -7.96 8.68 1.67
C TRP A 115 -7.30 7.35 1.28
N GLY A 116 -7.12 7.10 -0.01
CA GLY A 116 -6.67 5.79 -0.52
C GLY A 116 -5.22 5.43 -0.21
N ALA A 117 -4.83 4.20 -0.58
CA ALA A 117 -3.54 3.63 -0.18
C ALA A 117 -2.33 4.29 -0.87
N ALA A 118 -2.48 4.78 -2.09
CA ALA A 118 -1.37 5.36 -2.84
C ALA A 118 -0.97 6.74 -2.29
N HIS A 119 -1.95 7.63 -2.13
CA HIS A 119 -1.71 9.06 -1.89
C HIS A 119 -2.27 9.59 -0.57
N GLY A 120 -2.90 8.73 0.24
CA GLY A 120 -3.79 9.17 1.30
C GLY A 120 -3.61 8.46 2.64
N LEU A 121 -4.59 8.72 3.51
CA LEU A 121 -4.63 8.25 4.89
C LEU A 121 -4.35 6.75 5.01
N ALA A 122 -5.01 5.91 4.21
CA ALA A 122 -4.85 4.45 4.25
C ALA A 122 -3.38 4.02 4.05
N GLY A 123 -2.67 4.64 3.12
CA GLY A 123 -1.27 4.34 2.86
C GLY A 123 -0.38 4.67 4.05
N ILE A 124 -0.59 5.86 4.61
CA ILE A 124 0.19 6.38 5.73
C ILE A 124 -0.07 5.54 6.99
N MET A 125 -1.34 5.28 7.32
CA MET A 125 -1.70 4.46 8.48
C MET A 125 -1.16 3.04 8.35
N HIS A 126 -1.24 2.46 7.15
CA HIS A 126 -0.69 1.13 6.88
C HIS A 126 0.79 1.04 7.26
N VAL A 127 1.59 2.01 6.82
CA VAL A 127 3.04 2.00 7.10
C VAL A 127 3.34 2.32 8.56
N LEU A 128 2.60 3.23 9.20
CA LEU A 128 2.78 3.54 10.62
C LEU A 128 2.59 2.29 11.50
N MET A 129 1.65 1.40 11.13
CA MET A 129 1.44 0.13 11.83
C MET A 129 2.57 -0.90 11.67
N ASP A 130 3.54 -0.71 10.77
CA ASP A 130 4.78 -1.51 10.72
C ASP A 130 5.86 -1.04 11.70
N THR A 131 5.61 0.07 12.39
CA THR A 131 6.60 0.71 13.26
C THR A 131 6.18 0.64 14.72
N GLU A 132 7.16 0.83 15.61
CA GLU A 132 6.88 0.96 17.03
C GLU A 132 6.28 2.34 17.33
N LEU A 133 4.97 2.34 17.61
CA LEU A 133 4.18 3.51 17.95
C LEU A 133 4.03 3.65 19.46
N LYS A 134 4.09 4.89 19.96
CA LYS A 134 3.77 5.20 21.36
C LYS A 134 2.26 4.98 21.62
N PRO A 135 1.83 4.75 22.87
CA PRO A 135 0.41 4.52 23.18
C PRO A 135 -0.54 5.61 22.66
N ASP A 136 -0.15 6.88 22.71
CA ASP A 136 -0.93 7.98 22.16
C ASP A 136 -0.97 7.94 20.62
N GLU A 137 0.16 7.67 19.97
CA GLU A 137 0.27 7.52 18.52
C GLU A 137 -0.61 6.38 17.98
N VAL A 138 -0.71 5.28 18.71
CA VAL A 138 -1.63 4.18 18.42
C VAL A 138 -3.08 4.67 18.37
N GLU A 139 -3.50 5.49 19.33
CA GLU A 139 -4.88 6.02 19.36
C GLU A 139 -5.13 7.05 18.25
N TYR A 140 -4.12 7.83 17.84
CA TYR A 140 -4.21 8.68 16.64
C TYR A 140 -4.41 7.87 15.36
N VAL A 141 -3.68 6.76 15.20
CA VAL A 141 -3.82 5.86 14.04
C VAL A 141 -5.20 5.19 14.04
N LYS A 142 -5.61 4.60 15.17
CA LYS A 142 -6.94 3.97 15.30
C LYS A 142 -8.07 4.97 15.05
N GLY A 143 -7.99 6.16 15.65
CA GLY A 143 -8.99 7.20 15.49
C GLY A 143 -9.11 7.69 14.05
N THR A 144 -8.00 7.73 13.31
CA THR A 144 -8.00 8.06 11.87
C THR A 144 -8.68 6.97 11.04
N LEU A 145 -8.41 5.69 11.31
CA LEU A 145 -9.08 4.57 10.64
C LEU A 145 -10.58 4.54 10.96
N ARG A 146 -10.97 4.73 12.22
CA ARG A 146 -12.38 4.82 12.64
C ARG A 146 -13.10 6.01 11.99
N TYR A 147 -12.41 7.14 11.85
CA TYR A 147 -12.93 8.27 11.09
C TYR A 147 -13.26 7.87 9.64
N MET A 148 -12.37 7.15 8.96
CA MET A 148 -12.61 6.66 7.60
C MET A 148 -13.79 5.67 7.53
N ILE A 149 -13.88 4.73 8.48
CA ILE A 149 -14.98 3.75 8.57
C ILE A 149 -16.33 4.47 8.71
N LYS A 150 -16.42 5.43 9.64
CA LYS A 150 -17.66 6.16 9.94
C LYS A 150 -18.14 7.03 8.78
N ASN A 151 -17.23 7.52 7.95
CA ASN A 151 -17.51 8.50 6.90
C ASN A 151 -17.40 7.90 5.49
N ARG A 152 -17.51 6.57 5.35
CA ARG A 152 -17.63 5.88 4.05
C ARG A 152 -18.94 6.24 3.33
N PHE A 153 -19.01 6.03 2.02
CA PHE A 153 -20.23 6.25 1.24
C PHE A 153 -21.38 5.31 1.69
N PRO A 154 -22.64 5.67 1.43
CA PRO A 154 -23.78 4.78 1.68
C PRO A 154 -23.67 3.39 1.03
N SER A 155 -22.93 3.28 -0.08
CA SER A 155 -22.67 1.97 -0.72
C SER A 155 -21.74 1.06 0.08
N GLY A 156 -20.99 1.60 1.05
CA GLY A 156 -19.89 0.95 1.76
C GLY A 156 -18.50 1.20 1.16
N ASN A 157 -18.41 1.78 -0.04
CA ASN A 157 -17.13 2.20 -0.62
C ASN A 157 -16.60 3.48 0.06
N TYR A 158 -15.36 3.86 -0.22
CA TYR A 158 -14.69 4.99 0.42
C TYR A 158 -14.40 6.13 -0.57
N PRO A 159 -14.52 7.39 -0.12
CA PRO A 159 -14.12 8.56 -0.90
C PRO A 159 -12.67 8.49 -1.38
N SER A 160 -12.38 9.09 -2.53
CA SER A 160 -10.99 9.25 -2.97
C SER A 160 -10.22 10.26 -2.10
N SER A 161 -10.91 11.29 -1.63
CA SER A 161 -10.41 12.40 -0.83
C SER A 161 -11.54 13.07 -0.03
N GLU A 162 -11.19 13.88 0.96
CA GLU A 162 -12.14 14.73 1.70
C GLU A 162 -13.08 15.47 0.76
N GLY A 163 -14.37 15.49 1.09
CA GLY A 163 -15.42 16.19 0.35
C GLY A 163 -15.76 15.60 -1.02
N SER A 164 -15.15 14.49 -1.43
CA SER A 164 -15.52 13.83 -2.68
C SER A 164 -16.86 13.12 -2.53
N GLU A 165 -17.83 13.49 -3.38
CA GLU A 165 -19.16 12.86 -3.45
C GLU A 165 -19.22 11.75 -4.52
N SER A 166 -18.11 11.49 -5.22
CA SER A 166 -18.08 10.57 -6.37
C SER A 166 -17.71 9.13 -5.96
N ASP A 167 -18.72 8.30 -5.76
CA ASP A 167 -18.56 6.88 -5.45
C ASP A 167 -18.33 6.01 -6.70
N ARG A 168 -17.15 6.15 -7.31
CA ARG A 168 -16.81 5.43 -8.56
C ARG A 168 -15.56 4.55 -8.50
N LEU A 169 -14.57 4.93 -7.70
CA LEU A 169 -13.25 4.27 -7.70
C LEU A 169 -13.27 3.09 -6.73
N VAL A 170 -12.97 1.90 -7.24
CA VAL A 170 -12.80 0.66 -6.46
C VAL A 170 -11.42 0.11 -6.79
N HIS A 171 -10.39 0.89 -6.45
CA HIS A 171 -8.99 0.66 -6.79
C HIS A 171 -8.13 0.56 -5.52
N TRP A 172 -6.95 -0.06 -5.61
CA TRP A 172 -5.97 0.02 -4.52
C TRP A 172 -5.57 1.48 -4.24
N CYS A 173 -5.27 2.25 -5.28
CA CYS A 173 -4.88 3.66 -5.10
C CYS A 173 -5.98 4.52 -4.46
N HIS A 174 -7.25 4.27 -4.79
CA HIS A 174 -8.41 5.03 -4.29
C HIS A 174 -9.66 4.13 -4.20
N GLY A 175 -10.21 4.01 -2.99
CA GLY A 175 -11.45 3.28 -2.70
C GLY A 175 -11.24 2.04 -1.83
N ALA A 176 -12.27 1.19 -1.80
CA ALA A 176 -12.35 0.03 -0.91
C ALA A 176 -11.14 -0.92 -0.96
N PRO A 177 -10.52 -1.26 -2.11
CA PRO A 177 -9.43 -2.24 -2.11
C PRO A 177 -8.24 -1.84 -1.24
N GLY A 178 -7.72 -0.63 -1.39
CA GLY A 178 -6.59 -0.16 -0.59
C GLY A 178 -6.93 -0.07 0.89
N ILE A 179 -8.13 0.41 1.20
CA ILE A 179 -8.61 0.55 2.59
C ILE A 179 -8.87 -0.79 3.24
N THR A 180 -9.37 -1.79 2.49
CA THR A 180 -9.55 -3.16 3.01
C THR A 180 -8.22 -3.74 3.48
N LEU A 181 -7.17 -3.61 2.67
CA LEU A 181 -5.82 -4.08 3.04
C LEU A 181 -5.28 -3.36 4.29
N THR A 182 -5.55 -2.06 4.42
CA THR A 182 -5.18 -1.30 5.64
C THR A 182 -5.96 -1.78 6.87
N LEU A 183 -7.27 -1.98 6.74
CA LEU A 183 -8.13 -2.40 7.84
C LEU A 183 -7.86 -3.85 8.27
N ALA A 184 -7.52 -4.72 7.32
CA ALA A 184 -7.08 -6.08 7.60
C ALA A 184 -5.83 -6.07 8.49
N LYS A 185 -4.82 -5.27 8.12
CA LYS A 185 -3.64 -5.06 8.96
C LYS A 185 -3.96 -4.47 10.34
N ALA A 186 -4.87 -3.49 10.40
CA ALA A 186 -5.29 -2.91 11.67
C ALA A 186 -5.96 -3.95 12.58
N ALA A 187 -6.72 -4.89 12.01
CA ALA A 187 -7.30 -6.01 12.75
C ALA A 187 -6.22 -6.94 13.31
N GLU A 188 -5.17 -7.26 12.53
CA GLU A 188 -4.04 -8.08 12.99
C GLU A 188 -3.23 -7.39 14.10
N VAL A 189 -2.90 -6.12 13.91
CA VAL A 189 -2.02 -5.36 14.82
C VAL A 189 -2.72 -4.99 16.12
N PHE A 190 -4.00 -4.64 16.07
CA PHE A 190 -4.73 -4.14 17.24
C PHE A 190 -5.69 -5.17 17.87
N GLY A 191 -6.01 -6.28 17.19
CA GLY A 191 -6.97 -7.27 17.67
C GLY A 191 -8.41 -6.75 17.80
N ASP A 192 -8.74 -5.61 17.16
CA ASP A 192 -10.03 -4.95 17.29
C ASP A 192 -11.05 -5.52 16.29
N LYS A 193 -12.19 -5.98 16.81
CA LYS A 193 -13.30 -6.55 16.01
C LYS A 193 -13.92 -5.53 15.07
N GLU A 194 -13.88 -4.23 15.39
CA GLU A 194 -14.39 -3.17 14.52
C GLU A 194 -13.60 -3.10 13.21
N PHE A 195 -12.27 -3.16 13.28
CA PHE A 195 -11.42 -3.16 12.09
C PHE A 195 -11.59 -4.43 11.26
N LEU A 196 -11.73 -5.59 11.92
CA LEU A 196 -12.04 -6.84 11.24
C LEU A 196 -13.34 -6.70 10.45
N GLN A 197 -14.45 -6.34 11.11
CA GLN A 197 -15.75 -6.21 10.44
C GLN A 197 -15.72 -5.19 9.30
N ALA A 198 -15.06 -4.05 9.50
CA ALA A 198 -14.94 -3.03 8.47
C ALA A 198 -14.12 -3.51 7.27
N ALA A 199 -13.09 -4.33 7.47
CA ALA A 199 -12.34 -4.97 6.39
C ALA A 199 -13.22 -5.96 5.60
N LEU A 200 -14.02 -6.79 6.28
CA LEU A 200 -14.94 -7.73 5.63
C LEU A 200 -16.00 -6.97 4.79
N ASP A 201 -16.62 -5.93 5.37
CA ASP A 201 -17.59 -5.08 4.67
C ASP A 201 -16.99 -4.43 3.42
N ALA A 202 -15.77 -3.89 3.53
CA ALA A 202 -15.08 -3.27 2.41
C ALA A 202 -14.73 -4.31 1.33
N GLY A 203 -14.38 -5.54 1.74
CA GLY A 203 -14.18 -6.68 0.85
C GLY A 203 -15.40 -7.05 0.02
N GLU A 204 -16.62 -6.91 0.58
CA GLU A 204 -17.88 -7.11 -0.16
C GLU A 204 -18.04 -6.11 -1.30
N ILE A 205 -17.57 -4.87 -1.14
CA ILE A 205 -17.57 -3.87 -2.20
C ILE A 205 -16.65 -4.31 -3.35
N VAL A 206 -15.47 -4.84 -3.01
CA VAL A 206 -14.51 -5.34 -4.00
C VAL A 206 -15.08 -6.56 -4.72
N TRP A 207 -15.81 -7.44 -4.04
CA TRP A 207 -16.48 -8.57 -4.68
C TRP A 207 -17.54 -8.11 -5.70
N LYS A 208 -18.39 -7.15 -5.31
CA LYS A 208 -19.50 -6.67 -6.15
C LYS A 208 -19.04 -5.76 -7.30
N ARG A 209 -17.98 -4.98 -7.12
CA ARG A 209 -17.60 -3.86 -8.02
C ARG A 209 -16.13 -3.88 -8.46
N GLY A 210 -15.33 -4.81 -7.96
CA GLY A 210 -13.88 -4.83 -8.15
C GLY A 210 -13.39 -5.55 -9.41
N LEU A 211 -14.27 -6.14 -10.22
CA LEU A 211 -13.92 -6.71 -11.51
C LEU A 211 -13.79 -5.61 -12.58
N LEU A 212 -12.70 -4.84 -12.48
CA LEU A 212 -12.46 -3.64 -13.27
C LEU A 212 -12.18 -3.94 -14.74
N LYS A 213 -12.39 -2.94 -15.62
CA LYS A 213 -11.95 -2.99 -17.02
C LYS A 213 -10.47 -2.63 -17.19
N ARG A 214 -9.60 -3.06 -16.27
CA ARG A 214 -8.15 -2.80 -16.26
C ARG A 214 -7.40 -3.99 -15.65
N VAL A 215 -6.22 -4.30 -16.16
CA VAL A 215 -5.48 -5.52 -15.77
C VAL A 215 -4.66 -5.37 -14.48
N GLY A 216 -3.98 -4.24 -14.29
CA GLY A 216 -2.85 -4.10 -13.35
C GLY A 216 -3.15 -4.14 -11.85
N ILE A 217 -2.11 -3.82 -11.08
CA ILE A 217 -2.10 -3.87 -9.61
C ILE A 217 -2.65 -2.58 -8.97
N CYS A 218 -2.31 -1.41 -9.49
CA CYS A 218 -2.67 -0.13 -8.88
C CYS A 218 -4.19 0.12 -8.89
N HIS A 219 -4.85 -0.25 -9.99
CA HIS A 219 -6.26 0.01 -10.25
C HIS A 219 -6.82 -0.97 -11.29
N GLY A 220 -6.53 -2.25 -11.13
CA GLY A 220 -7.01 -3.32 -12.00
C GLY A 220 -7.44 -4.56 -11.21
N ILE A 221 -7.87 -5.58 -11.95
CA ILE A 221 -8.34 -6.84 -11.36
C ILE A 221 -7.23 -7.50 -10.56
N SER A 222 -5.98 -7.44 -11.02
CA SER A 222 -4.86 -8.09 -10.36
C SER A 222 -4.67 -7.57 -8.93
N GLY A 223 -4.71 -6.24 -8.75
CA GLY A 223 -4.61 -5.62 -7.43
C GLY A 223 -5.81 -5.89 -6.54
N ASN A 224 -7.01 -5.90 -7.11
CA ASN A 224 -8.23 -6.16 -6.35
C ASN A 224 -8.32 -7.61 -5.85
N ALA A 225 -7.70 -8.57 -6.53
CA ALA A 225 -7.63 -9.96 -6.06
C ALA A 225 -6.89 -10.11 -4.73
N TYR A 226 -5.87 -9.28 -4.47
CA TYR A 226 -5.13 -9.27 -3.21
C TYR A 226 -5.98 -8.94 -1.99
N VAL A 227 -7.11 -8.26 -2.18
CA VAL A 227 -8.08 -8.01 -1.09
C VAL A 227 -8.57 -9.32 -0.52
N PHE A 228 -8.96 -10.26 -1.37
CA PHE A 228 -9.47 -11.55 -0.92
C PHE A 228 -8.34 -12.44 -0.40
N LEU A 229 -7.12 -12.33 -0.95
CA LEU A 229 -5.96 -13.00 -0.36
C LEU A 229 -5.68 -12.50 1.06
N SER A 230 -5.76 -11.18 1.29
CA SER A 230 -5.57 -10.58 2.61
C SER A 230 -6.65 -11.03 3.60
N LEU A 231 -7.92 -11.00 3.19
CA LEU A 231 -9.03 -11.50 4.02
C LEU A 231 -8.94 -13.00 4.29
N TYR A 232 -8.47 -13.80 3.33
CA TYR A 232 -8.23 -15.23 3.54
C TYR A 232 -7.18 -15.46 4.62
N ARG A 233 -6.04 -14.74 4.57
CA ARG A 233 -4.99 -14.85 5.59
C ARG A 233 -5.47 -14.41 6.96
N LEU A 234 -6.24 -13.32 7.02
CA LEU A 234 -6.77 -12.78 8.26
C LEU A 234 -7.78 -13.71 8.93
N THR A 235 -8.63 -14.39 8.16
CA THR A 235 -9.79 -15.11 8.68
C THR A 235 -9.69 -16.64 8.61
N GLY A 236 -8.83 -17.17 7.76
CA GLY A 236 -8.81 -18.59 7.39
C GLY A 236 -10.04 -19.04 6.57
N ASN A 237 -10.99 -18.15 6.25
CA ASN A 237 -12.20 -18.50 5.52
C ASN A 237 -11.90 -18.75 4.03
N VAL A 238 -12.07 -20.00 3.60
CA VAL A 238 -11.83 -20.47 2.24
C VAL A 238 -12.68 -19.80 1.17
N GLU A 239 -13.80 -19.15 1.55
CA GLU A 239 -14.60 -18.36 0.60
C GLU A 239 -13.77 -17.22 -0.01
N TYR A 240 -12.93 -16.55 0.78
CA TYR A 240 -12.07 -15.49 0.26
C TYR A 240 -11.00 -16.04 -0.69
N LEU A 241 -10.47 -17.23 -0.42
CA LEU A 241 -9.58 -17.91 -1.37
C LEU A 241 -10.29 -18.21 -2.68
N TYR A 242 -11.56 -18.64 -2.64
CA TYR A 242 -12.38 -18.83 -3.83
C TYR A 242 -12.57 -17.52 -4.61
N ARG A 243 -12.83 -16.40 -3.94
CA ARG A 243 -12.98 -15.09 -4.60
C ARG A 243 -11.68 -14.62 -5.26
N ALA A 244 -10.54 -14.80 -4.60
CA ALA A 244 -9.21 -14.56 -5.19
C ALA A 244 -9.01 -15.40 -6.46
N LYS A 245 -9.30 -16.71 -6.36
CA LYS A 245 -9.25 -17.64 -7.50
C LYS A 245 -10.17 -17.20 -8.64
N ALA A 246 -11.38 -16.73 -8.36
CA ALA A 246 -12.33 -16.29 -9.38
C ALA A 246 -11.78 -15.08 -10.17
N PHE A 247 -11.17 -14.12 -9.48
CA PHE A 247 -10.52 -12.96 -10.12
C PHE A 247 -9.32 -13.39 -10.98
N ALA A 248 -8.45 -14.26 -10.44
CA ALA A 248 -7.32 -14.80 -11.18
C ALA A 248 -7.75 -15.64 -12.40
N SER A 249 -8.80 -16.45 -12.26
CA SER A 249 -9.36 -17.25 -13.36
C SER A 249 -9.93 -16.38 -14.46
N PHE A 250 -10.64 -15.30 -14.10
CA PHE A 250 -11.12 -14.33 -15.09
C PHE A 250 -9.97 -13.68 -15.87
N LEU A 251 -8.90 -13.30 -15.18
CA LEU A 251 -7.69 -12.77 -15.83
C LEU A 251 -7.09 -13.79 -16.79
N SER A 252 -6.91 -15.04 -16.34
CA SER A 252 -6.32 -16.11 -17.15
C SER A 252 -7.14 -16.43 -18.40
N ASP A 253 -8.47 -16.45 -18.28
CA ASP A 253 -9.37 -16.82 -19.38
C ASP A 253 -9.66 -15.66 -20.35
N ARG A 254 -9.69 -14.41 -19.84
CA ARG A 254 -10.27 -13.28 -20.58
C ARG A 254 -9.36 -12.09 -20.81
N ALA A 255 -8.30 -11.89 -20.03
CA ALA A 255 -7.53 -10.64 -20.08
C ALA A 255 -6.94 -10.38 -21.46
N GLU A 256 -6.24 -11.35 -22.06
CA GLU A 256 -5.58 -11.19 -23.36
C GLU A 256 -6.58 -10.79 -24.47
N LYS A 257 -7.71 -11.51 -24.55
CA LYS A 257 -8.77 -11.22 -25.52
C LYS A 257 -9.42 -9.86 -25.27
N LEU A 258 -9.66 -9.48 -24.02
CA LEU A 258 -10.30 -8.20 -23.70
C LEU A 258 -9.35 -7.00 -23.93
N ILE A 259 -8.05 -7.18 -23.68
CA ILE A 259 -7.02 -6.16 -23.93
C ILE A 259 -6.86 -5.94 -25.43
N SER A 260 -6.68 -7.00 -26.22
CA SER A 260 -6.54 -6.90 -27.68
C SER A 260 -7.78 -6.29 -28.37
N GLN A 261 -8.97 -6.46 -27.79
CA GLN A 261 -10.21 -5.85 -28.26
C GLN A 261 -10.46 -4.41 -27.74
N GLY A 262 -9.56 -3.85 -26.93
CA GLY A 262 -9.74 -2.52 -26.32
C GLY A 262 -10.86 -2.43 -25.28
N LYS A 263 -11.39 -3.58 -24.81
CA LYS A 263 -12.46 -3.65 -23.79
C LYS A 263 -11.92 -3.63 -22.35
N MET A 264 -10.64 -3.95 -22.18
CA MET A 264 -9.90 -3.87 -20.94
C MET A 264 -8.61 -3.07 -21.19
N HIS A 265 -8.29 -2.13 -20.30
CA HIS A 265 -7.04 -1.38 -20.40
C HIS A 265 -5.85 -2.22 -19.93
N GLY A 266 -4.83 -2.37 -20.79
CA GLY A 266 -3.60 -3.12 -20.50
C GLY A 266 -2.56 -2.39 -19.65
N GLY A 267 -2.81 -1.12 -19.31
CA GLY A 267 -1.87 -0.24 -18.60
C GLY A 267 -1.13 0.69 -19.58
N ASP A 268 -0.83 1.92 -19.16
CA ASP A 268 -0.10 2.88 -20.00
C ASP A 268 1.35 2.41 -20.21
N SER A 269 1.91 1.74 -19.21
CA SER A 269 3.11 0.90 -19.31
C SER A 269 2.72 -0.59 -19.26
N PRO A 270 2.44 -1.25 -20.40
CA PRO A 270 1.76 -2.55 -20.45
C PRO A 270 2.49 -3.71 -19.78
N TYR A 271 3.81 -3.60 -19.60
CA TYR A 271 4.65 -4.63 -18.98
C TYR A 271 5.09 -4.28 -17.55
N SER A 272 4.66 -3.13 -17.03
CA SER A 272 5.04 -2.68 -15.69
C SER A 272 4.38 -3.51 -14.58
N LEU A 273 4.96 -3.49 -13.39
CA LEU A 273 4.42 -4.14 -12.20
C LEU A 273 3.08 -3.53 -11.77
N PHE A 274 2.97 -2.20 -11.73
CA PHE A 274 1.81 -1.53 -11.14
C PHE A 274 0.64 -1.32 -12.10
N GLU A 275 0.87 -1.23 -13.41
CA GLU A 275 -0.20 -0.94 -14.38
C GLU A 275 -0.49 -2.10 -15.33
N GLY A 276 0.55 -2.88 -15.63
CA GLY A 276 0.56 -3.84 -16.72
C GLY A 276 0.44 -5.30 -16.33
N ILE A 277 0.77 -6.17 -17.28
CA ILE A 277 0.75 -7.63 -17.13
C ILE A 277 1.86 -8.14 -16.20
N GLY A 278 2.89 -7.33 -15.90
CA GLY A 278 3.88 -7.67 -14.89
C GLY A 278 3.25 -7.87 -13.52
N GLY A 279 2.26 -7.04 -13.17
CA GLY A 279 1.45 -7.20 -11.97
C GLY A 279 0.51 -8.39 -11.99
N MET A 280 -0.05 -8.73 -13.16
CA MET A 280 -0.86 -9.94 -13.35
C MET A 280 -0.03 -11.20 -13.14
N ALA A 281 1.18 -11.25 -13.70
CA ALA A 281 2.11 -12.35 -13.48
C ALA A 281 2.50 -12.49 -11.99
N HIS A 282 2.75 -11.36 -11.30
CA HIS A 282 3.03 -11.36 -9.87
C HIS A 282 1.88 -11.96 -9.05
N LEU A 283 0.62 -11.58 -9.34
CA LEU A 283 -0.55 -12.20 -8.70
C LEU A 283 -0.57 -13.71 -8.92
N PHE A 284 -0.35 -14.18 -10.16
CA PHE A 284 -0.39 -15.61 -10.45
C PHE A 284 0.67 -16.41 -9.71
N LEU A 285 1.88 -15.85 -9.55
CA LEU A 285 2.92 -16.46 -8.73
C LEU A 285 2.50 -16.53 -7.25
N ASP A 286 1.94 -15.45 -6.71
CA ASP A 286 1.47 -15.42 -5.31
C ASP A 286 0.28 -16.36 -5.05
N MET A 287 -0.57 -16.60 -6.06
CA MET A 287 -1.69 -17.54 -5.97
C MET A 287 -1.24 -18.99 -5.76
N VAL A 288 0.01 -19.35 -6.10
CA VAL A 288 0.58 -20.69 -5.86
C VAL A 288 0.60 -21.00 -4.35
N LYS A 289 0.86 -19.99 -3.52
CA LYS A 289 0.87 -20.10 -2.06
C LYS A 289 0.08 -18.96 -1.43
N ALA A 290 -1.24 -18.99 -1.65
CA ALA A 290 -2.17 -17.92 -1.27
C ALA A 290 -2.12 -17.49 0.21
N SER A 291 -1.75 -18.39 1.14
CA SER A 291 -1.56 -18.07 2.56
C SER A 291 -0.37 -17.16 2.84
N GLU A 292 0.60 -17.09 1.91
CA GLU A 292 1.80 -16.26 2.01
C GLU A 292 1.78 -15.05 1.08
N ALA A 293 0.83 -14.98 0.15
CA ALA A 293 0.68 -13.85 -0.76
C ALA A 293 0.68 -12.50 -0.02
N ARG A 294 1.24 -11.46 -0.63
CA ARG A 294 1.28 -10.09 -0.08
C ARG A 294 1.17 -9.11 -1.24
N PHE A 295 0.30 -8.10 -1.13
CA PHE A 295 0.21 -7.06 -2.15
C PHE A 295 1.59 -6.42 -2.34
N PRO A 296 2.16 -6.42 -3.57
CA PRO A 296 3.54 -6.04 -3.78
C PRO A 296 3.78 -4.57 -3.45
N ALA A 297 4.83 -4.31 -2.67
CA ALA A 297 5.20 -2.99 -2.20
C ALA A 297 4.13 -2.26 -1.35
N TYR A 298 3.21 -3.02 -0.72
CA TYR A 298 2.25 -2.49 0.24
C TYR A 298 2.18 -3.34 1.51
N GLU A 299 1.84 -4.63 1.39
CA GLU A 299 1.87 -5.54 2.54
C GLU A 299 3.28 -6.11 2.70
N ILE A 300 3.78 -6.20 3.95
CA ILE A 300 5.11 -6.72 4.28
C ILE A 300 4.98 -8.07 4.96
#